data_AF-A0A9K3NI52-F1
#
_entry.id   AF-A0A9K3NI52-F1
#
_cell.length_a   1.000
_cell.length_b   1.000
_cell.length_c   1.000
_cell.angle_alpha   90.00
_cell.angle_beta   90.00
_cell.angle_gamma   90.00
#
_symmetry.space_group_name_H-M   'P 1'
#
loop_
_entity.id
_entity.type
_entity.pdbx_description
1 polymer ?
#
loop_
_entity_poly.entity_id
_entity_poly.type
_entity_poly.pdbx_seq_one_letter_code
_entity_poly.pdbx_strand_id
1 'polypeptide(L)'
;MVEKAREKAHFRLIIVDGRLYMEKYDYVFQTRDVFTIWGILQLLELYPGKVPDLDLMFMCHDWPLVRKSDYPFNTGVIPPLFHYCGDDSTYDIVFPDWFF
;
A
#
# COMPACT_ATOMS: atom_id res chain seq x y z
N MET A 1 -13.96 1.69 2.67
CA MET A 1 -12.98 2.77 2.47
C MET A 1 -11.70 2.22 1.83
N VAL A 2 -11.01 1.29 2.50
CA VAL A 2 -9.79 0.63 1.97
C VAL A 2 -10.08 -0.19 0.69
N GLU A 3 -11.17 -0.95 0.66
CA GLU A 3 -11.58 -1.74 -0.52
C GLU A 3 -11.68 -0.94 -1.83
N LYS A 4 -11.89 0.38 -1.77
CA LYS A 4 -11.95 1.23 -2.97
C LYS A 4 -10.61 1.30 -3.70
N ALA A 5 -9.50 1.03 -3.01
CA ALA A 5 -8.19 0.96 -3.62
C ALA A 5 -7.91 -0.37 -4.34
N ARG A 6 -8.75 -1.42 -4.15
CA ARG A 6 -8.54 -2.76 -4.72
C ARG A 6 -8.35 -2.73 -6.23
N GLU A 7 -9.14 -1.95 -6.94
CA GLU A 7 -9.06 -1.83 -8.41
C GLU A 7 -7.72 -1.26 -8.91
N LYS A 8 -6.97 -0.59 -8.05
CA LYS A 8 -5.66 0.01 -8.34
C LYS A 8 -4.49 -0.70 -7.67
N ALA A 9 -4.76 -1.63 -6.76
CA ALA A 9 -3.73 -2.25 -5.95
C ALA A 9 -3.22 -3.54 -6.60
N HIS A 10 -1.92 -3.80 -6.49
CA HIS A 10 -1.33 -5.07 -6.84
C HIS A 10 -1.52 -6.13 -5.76
N PHE A 11 -1.53 -5.71 -4.49
CA PHE A 11 -1.77 -6.60 -3.36
C PHE A 11 -2.34 -5.86 -2.16
N ARG A 12 -2.98 -6.62 -1.27
CA ARG A 12 -3.44 -6.17 0.04
C ARG A 12 -2.64 -6.86 1.13
N LEU A 13 -2.32 -6.11 2.17
CA LEU A 13 -1.65 -6.60 3.36
C LEU A 13 -2.48 -6.25 4.58
N ILE A 14 -2.77 -7.25 5.41
CA ILE A 14 -3.51 -7.09 6.66
C ILE A 14 -2.62 -7.58 7.80
N ILE A 15 -2.60 -6.84 8.90
CA ILE A 15 -2.01 -7.29 10.16
C ILE A 15 -3.13 -7.38 11.18
N VAL A 16 -3.25 -8.53 11.83
CA VAL A 16 -4.16 -8.74 12.97
C VAL A 16 -3.41 -9.50 14.05
N ASP A 17 -3.37 -8.94 15.27
CA ASP A 17 -2.73 -9.57 16.43
C ASP A 17 -1.27 -10.01 16.14
N GLY A 18 -0.52 -9.12 15.50
CA GLY A 18 0.88 -9.35 15.12
C GLY A 18 1.09 -10.36 13.98
N ARG A 19 0.02 -10.84 13.33
CA ARG A 19 0.11 -11.78 12.20
C ARG A 19 -0.19 -11.08 10.89
N LEU A 20 0.69 -11.26 9.91
CA LEU A 20 0.56 -10.71 8.57
C LEU A 20 -0.18 -11.70 7.65
N TYR A 21 -1.17 -11.19 6.94
CA TYR A 21 -1.90 -11.84 5.86
C TYR A 21 -1.74 -11.01 4.58
N MET A 22 -1.59 -11.67 3.44
CA MET A 22 -1.44 -10.99 2.15
C MET A 22 -2.26 -11.70 1.07
N GLU A 23 -2.93 -10.90 0.25
CA GLU A 23 -3.64 -11.34 -0.95
C GLU A 23 -3.09 -10.58 -2.15
N LYS A 24 -2.67 -11.30 -3.20
CA LYS A 24 -2.17 -10.73 -4.44
C LYS A 24 -3.31 -10.59 -5.44
N TYR A 25 -3.47 -9.41 -6.03
CA TYR A 25 -4.52 -9.08 -6.99
C TYR A 25 -4.04 -9.12 -8.43
N ASP A 26 -2.81 -8.68 -8.69
CA ASP A 26 -2.25 -8.62 -10.04
C ASP A 26 -0.75 -8.93 -10.04
N TYR A 27 -0.18 -9.07 -11.23
CA TYR A 27 1.25 -9.25 -11.43
C TYR A 27 2.03 -8.06 -10.89
N VAL A 28 2.96 -8.36 -10.00
CA VAL A 28 3.94 -7.39 -9.48
C VAL A 28 5.24 -7.59 -10.25
N PHE A 29 5.75 -6.50 -10.82
CA PHE A 29 7.03 -6.54 -11.53
C PHE A 29 8.16 -6.93 -10.58
N GLN A 30 8.98 -7.90 -10.98
CA GLN A 30 10.12 -8.42 -10.19
C GLN A 30 9.71 -8.87 -8.78
N THR A 31 10.42 -8.41 -7.74
CA THR A 31 10.26 -8.83 -6.34
C THR A 31 9.84 -7.65 -5.45
N ARG A 32 9.17 -6.64 -6.01
CA ARG A 32 8.83 -5.40 -5.30
C ARG A 32 7.91 -5.65 -4.09
N ASP A 33 6.91 -6.50 -4.29
CA ASP A 33 6.01 -6.97 -3.23
C ASP A 33 6.78 -7.73 -2.15
N VAL A 34 7.67 -8.64 -2.55
CA VAL A 34 8.50 -9.44 -1.63
C VAL A 34 9.32 -8.56 -0.69
N PHE A 35 10.00 -7.52 -1.19
CA PHE A 35 10.77 -6.60 -0.35
C PHE A 35 9.90 -5.83 0.64
N THR A 36 8.73 -5.37 0.20
CA THR A 36 7.78 -4.65 1.06
C THR A 36 7.32 -5.55 2.21
N ILE A 37 6.97 -6.79 1.90
CA ILE A 37 6.54 -7.79 2.88
C ILE A 37 7.68 -8.11 3.86
N TRP A 38 8.91 -8.30 3.37
CA TRP A 38 10.07 -8.54 4.23
C TRP A 38 10.37 -7.38 5.18
N GLY A 39 10.23 -6.13 4.74
CA GLY A 39 10.38 -4.97 5.61
C GLY A 39 9.36 -4.96 6.74
N ILE A 40 8.11 -5.29 6.45
CA ILE A 40 7.03 -5.33 7.45
C ILE A 40 7.20 -6.54 8.39
N LEU A 41 7.62 -7.70 7.89
CA LEU A 41 7.94 -8.86 8.72
C LEU A 41 9.08 -8.55 9.70
N GLN A 42 10.09 -7.78 9.27
CA GLN A 42 11.13 -7.31 10.18
C GLN A 42 10.57 -6.38 11.27
N LEU A 43 9.63 -5.49 10.96
CA LEU A 43 8.99 -4.65 11.98
C LEU A 43 8.21 -5.48 13.00
N LEU A 44 7.49 -6.51 12.55
CA LEU A 44 6.75 -7.41 13.44
C LEU A 44 7.68 -8.20 14.37
N GLU A 45 8.82 -8.66 13.85
CA GLU A 45 9.82 -9.41 14.63
C GLU A 45 10.57 -8.52 15.62
N LEU A 46 11.01 -7.33 15.19
CA LEU A 46 11.81 -6.43 16.03
C LEU A 46 10.98 -5.67 17.08
N TYR A 47 9.68 -5.49 16.82
CA TYR A 47 8.78 -4.70 17.66
C TYR A 47 7.46 -5.43 17.97
N PRO A 48 7.51 -6.62 18.63
CA PRO A 48 6.33 -7.42 18.92
C PRO A 48 5.35 -6.64 19.80
N GLY A 49 4.07 -6.66 19.43
CA GLY A 49 2.98 -5.96 20.12
C GLY A 49 2.97 -4.43 19.95
N LYS A 50 3.89 -3.86 19.16
CA LYS A 50 3.93 -2.41 18.88
C LYS A 50 3.44 -2.04 17.48
N VAL A 51 3.44 -2.99 16.55
CA VAL A 51 2.81 -2.81 15.24
C VAL A 51 1.30 -3.00 15.40
N PRO A 52 0.47 -1.99 15.07
CA PRO A 52 -0.97 -2.09 15.25
C PRO A 52 -1.60 -3.02 14.20
N ASP A 53 -2.87 -3.35 14.41
CA ASP A 53 -3.71 -3.95 13.38
C ASP A 53 -3.89 -2.97 12.22
N LEU A 54 -3.68 -3.43 11.00
CA LEU A 54 -3.61 -2.61 9.79
C LEU A 54 -4.29 -3.31 8.61
N ASP A 55 -4.84 -2.52 7.71
CA ASP A 55 -5.41 -2.95 6.43
C ASP A 55 -4.94 -2.00 5.32
N LEU A 56 -3.99 -2.47 4.51
CA LEU A 56 -3.21 -1.66 3.58
C LEU A 56 -3.33 -2.21 2.15
N MET A 57 -3.42 -1.29 1.19
CA MET A 57 -3.47 -1.58 -0.24
C MET A 57 -2.22 -1.02 -0.90
N PHE A 58 -1.48 -1.84 -1.65
CA PHE A 58 -0.21 -1.47 -2.25
C PHE A 58 -0.28 -1.48 -3.78
N MET A 59 0.30 -0.45 -4.37
CA MET A 59 0.58 -0.33 -5.79
C MET A 59 2.10 -0.35 -5.98
N CYS A 60 2.56 -1.06 -7.01
CA CYS A 60 3.98 -1.36 -7.20
C CYS A 60 4.60 -0.84 -8.50
N HIS A 61 3.89 -0.06 -9.33
CA HIS A 61 4.51 0.53 -10.52
C HIS A 61 5.23 1.84 -10.21
N ASP A 62 5.81 2.48 -11.23
CA ASP A 62 6.63 3.68 -11.05
C ASP A 62 5.80 4.97 -11.13
N TRP A 63 4.55 4.91 -11.63
CA TRP A 63 3.74 6.08 -11.94
C TRP A 63 2.60 6.21 -10.92
N PRO A 64 2.46 7.34 -10.20
CA PRO A 64 1.41 7.51 -9.21
C PRO A 64 0.01 7.52 -9.88
N LEU A 65 -0.99 6.98 -9.19
CA LEU A 65 -2.27 6.63 -9.81
C LEU A 65 -3.47 7.41 -9.30
N VAL A 66 -3.44 7.95 -8.08
CA VAL A 66 -4.62 8.59 -7.46
C VAL A 66 -4.56 10.09 -7.69
N ARG A 67 -4.86 10.54 -8.92
CA ARG A 67 -4.74 11.96 -9.31
C ARG A 67 -5.77 12.84 -8.60
N LYS A 68 -5.34 13.99 -8.11
CA LYS A 68 -6.23 14.96 -7.44
C LYS A 68 -7.34 15.49 -8.36
N SER A 69 -7.06 15.60 -9.67
CA SER A 69 -8.03 16.00 -10.69
C SER A 69 -9.26 15.11 -10.75
N ASP A 70 -9.12 13.83 -10.39
CA ASP A 70 -10.17 12.82 -10.52
C ASP A 70 -11.12 12.84 -9.30
N TYR A 71 -10.77 13.60 -8.27
CA TYR A 71 -11.52 13.74 -7.01
C TYR A 71 -11.72 15.24 -6.66
N PRO A 72 -12.54 15.98 -7.44
CA PRO A 72 -12.88 17.36 -7.12
C PRO A 72 -13.60 17.48 -5.76
N PHE A 73 -13.53 18.67 -5.15
CA PHE A 73 -14.14 18.95 -3.85
C PHE A 73 -15.60 18.47 -3.83
N ASN A 74 -15.91 17.56 -2.88
CA ASN A 74 -17.21 16.91 -2.62
C ASN A 74 -17.59 15.63 -3.40
N THR A 75 -16.73 14.99 -4.20
CA THR A 75 -17.20 13.86 -5.06
C THR A 75 -16.75 12.45 -4.68
N GLY A 76 -16.23 12.20 -3.48
CA GLY A 76 -16.25 10.86 -2.89
C GLY A 76 -15.01 10.44 -2.10
N VAL A 77 -15.05 9.21 -1.60
CA VAL A 77 -13.96 8.59 -0.85
C VAL A 77 -12.72 8.48 -1.73
N ILE A 78 -11.61 9.12 -1.34
CA ILE A 78 -10.31 8.96 -1.98
C ILE A 78 -9.77 7.57 -1.59
N PRO A 79 -9.36 6.72 -2.55
CA PRO A 79 -8.82 5.40 -2.22
C PRO A 79 -7.47 5.55 -1.51
N PRO A 80 -7.31 5.02 -0.28
CA PRO A 80 -6.01 5.01 0.39
C PRO A 80 -5.12 3.96 -0.27
N LEU A 81 -4.17 4.40 -1.08
CA LEU A 81 -3.27 3.54 -1.84
C LEU A 81 -1.83 3.85 -1.47
N PHE A 82 -1.12 2.86 -0.93
CA PHE A 82 0.31 2.96 -0.68
C PHE A 82 1.06 2.73 -1.98
N HIS A 83 2.04 3.59 -2.25
CA HIS A 83 2.78 3.57 -3.50
C HIS A 83 4.24 3.98 -3.29
N TYR A 84 5.13 3.48 -4.14
CA TYR A 84 6.55 3.83 -4.06
C TYR A 84 6.84 5.24 -4.59
N CYS A 85 5.98 5.75 -5.47
CA CYS A 85 6.11 7.09 -6.04
C CYS A 85 4.90 7.95 -5.71
N GLY A 86 5.09 9.26 -5.58
CA GLY A 86 4.02 10.21 -5.36
C GLY A 86 4.48 11.60 -5.75
N ASP A 87 3.54 12.47 -6.10
CA ASP A 87 3.83 13.86 -6.42
C ASP A 87 2.72 14.79 -5.92
N ASP A 88 2.95 16.10 -6.03
CA ASP A 88 2.01 17.12 -5.52
C ASP A 88 0.63 17.08 -6.19
N SER A 89 0.50 16.40 -7.33
CA SER A 89 -0.74 16.24 -8.08
C SER A 89 -1.49 14.95 -7.76
N THR A 90 -0.98 14.09 -6.85
CA THR A 90 -1.63 12.82 -6.48
C THR A 90 -1.90 12.68 -4.98
N TYR A 91 -2.76 11.71 -4.64
CA TYR A 91 -3.12 11.33 -3.27
C TYR A 91 -2.49 10.00 -2.84
N ASP A 92 -1.59 9.43 -3.65
CA ASP A 92 -0.85 8.22 -3.30
C ASP A 92 -0.07 8.44 -2.00
N ILE A 93 -0.14 7.47 -1.09
CA ILE A 93 0.57 7.51 0.19
C ILE A 93 1.95 6.93 -0.05
N VAL A 94 2.97 7.79 -0.05
CA VAL A 94 4.34 7.34 -0.30
C VAL A 94 4.77 6.35 0.77
N PHE A 95 5.21 5.18 0.32
CA PHE A 95 5.79 4.13 1.14
C PHE A 95 7.24 3.88 0.69
N PRO A 96 8.16 3.62 1.63
CA PRO A 96 9.49 3.10 1.36
C PRO A 96 9.51 2.13 0.15
N ASP A 97 10.37 2.37 -0.83
CA ASP A 97 10.45 1.54 -2.04
C ASP A 97 11.09 0.15 -1.81
N TRP A 98 11.30 -0.60 -2.88
CA TRP A 98 11.89 -1.94 -2.82
C TRP A 98 13.43 -1.95 -2.94
N PHE A 99 14.06 -0.79 -3.11
CA PHE A 99 15.50 -0.62 -3.34
C PHE A 99 16.19 0.04 -2.13
N PHE A 100 15.98 -0.52 -0.94
CA PHE A 100 16.73 -0.16 0.28
C PHE A 100 18.09 -0.85 0.39
#